data_AF-A0A358M6P6-F1
#
_entry.id   AF-A0A358M6P6-F1
#
_cell.length_a   1.000
_cell.length_b   1.000
_cell.length_c   1.000
_cell.angle_alpha   90.00
_cell.angle_beta   90.00
_cell.angle_gamma   90.00
#
_symmetry.space_group_name_H-M   'P 1'
#
loop_
_entity.id
_entity.type
_entity.pdbx_description
1 polymer ?
#
loop_
_entity_poly.entity_id
_entity_poly.type
_entity_poly.pdbx_seq_one_letter_code
_entity_poly.pdbx_strand_id
1 'polypeptide(L)'
;TIIPKIKISENTAKITNPHFKRVYRLFDNESGKALADELCIHDEKISEDCPHTIFDPEATWKTKTLTNFTAKELLVPIFRGGARVYEIPPLDAVRAYCAEQVESLWDEVKRFENPHKYYVDLSQRLWDVKHALLEKNKQGKPD
;
A
#
# COMPACT_ATOMS: atom_id res chain seq x y z
N THR A 1 0.46 22.61 3.98
CA THR A 1 1.39 21.84 3.13
C THR A 1 2.04 20.74 3.94
N ILE A 2 2.06 19.50 3.42
CA ILE A 2 2.71 18.37 4.10
C ILE A 2 4.20 18.38 3.78
N ILE A 3 5.04 18.27 4.80
CA ILE A 3 6.50 18.20 4.65
C ILE A 3 6.94 16.78 5.02
N PRO A 4 7.35 15.95 4.06
CA PRO A 4 7.77 14.58 4.34
C PRO A 4 9.07 14.55 5.15
N LYS A 5 9.17 13.59 6.07
CA LYS A 5 10.36 13.31 6.89
C LYS A 5 10.72 11.84 6.76
N ILE A 6 12.01 11.52 6.80
CA ILE A 6 12.54 10.16 6.71
C ILE A 6 13.47 9.88 7.88
N LYS A 7 13.37 8.68 8.45
CA LYS A 7 14.39 8.12 9.35
C LYS A 7 15.26 7.17 8.53
N ILE A 8 16.57 7.42 8.53
CA ILE A 8 17.57 6.60 7.85
C ILE A 8 18.23 5.67 8.88
N SER A 9 18.50 4.44 8.46
CA SER A 9 19.13 3.38 9.24
C SER A 9 20.12 2.64 8.34
N GLU A 10 21.16 2.05 8.93
CA GLU A 10 22.13 1.22 8.21
C GLU A 10 21.46 0.00 7.55
N ASN A 11 20.51 -0.62 8.26
CA ASN A 11 19.65 -1.63 7.66
C ASN A 11 18.57 -0.96 6.79
N THR A 12 18.60 -1.24 5.48
CA THR A 12 17.69 -0.71 4.46
C THR A 12 16.22 -1.01 4.75
N ALA A 13 15.91 -2.19 5.32
CA ALA A 13 14.55 -2.58 5.69
C ALA A 13 13.98 -1.74 6.86
N LYS A 14 14.84 -1.04 7.61
CA LYS A 14 14.44 -0.15 8.71
C LYS A 14 14.29 1.32 8.29
N ILE A 15 14.48 1.63 7.00
CA ILE A 15 14.24 2.96 6.45
C ILE A 15 12.74 3.16 6.29
N THR A 16 12.21 4.20 6.93
CA THR A 16 10.77 4.49 6.91
C THR A 16 10.30 4.98 5.54
N ASN A 17 9.11 4.57 5.10
CA ASN A 17 8.43 5.19 3.95
C ASN A 17 7.86 6.56 4.38
N PRO A 18 8.35 7.69 3.82
CA PRO A 18 8.00 9.03 4.26
C PRO A 18 6.56 9.41 3.89
N HIS A 19 6.20 10.67 4.12
CA HIS A 19 4.92 11.28 3.72
C HIS A 19 3.68 10.82 4.50
N PHE A 20 2.61 11.61 4.41
CA PHE A 20 1.25 11.19 4.76
C PHE A 20 0.69 10.35 3.62
N LYS A 21 0.20 9.15 3.91
CA LYS A 21 -0.03 8.10 2.90
C LYS A 21 -1.47 7.63 2.89
N ARG A 22 -1.87 7.08 1.75
CA ARG A 22 -3.05 6.24 1.59
C ARG A 22 -2.60 4.84 1.19
N VAL A 23 -3.45 3.86 1.44
CA VAL A 23 -3.23 2.48 1.02
C VAL A 23 -4.44 2.03 0.22
N TYR A 24 -4.19 1.54 -0.98
CA TYR A 24 -5.19 0.95 -1.85
C TYR A 24 -4.94 -0.55 -1.94
N ARG A 25 -6.02 -1.33 -1.87
CA ARG A 25 -6.01 -2.73 -2.30
C ARG A 25 -6.57 -2.81 -3.71
N LEU A 26 -5.80 -3.41 -4.60
CA LEU A 26 -6.17 -3.61 -5.99
C LEU A 26 -6.82 -4.98 -6.11
N PHE A 27 -8.06 -5.03 -6.57
CA PHE A 27 -8.80 -6.27 -6.81
C PHE A 27 -8.95 -6.50 -8.30
N ASP A 28 -8.76 -7.74 -8.73
CA ASP A 28 -9.12 -8.16 -10.08
C ASP A 28 -10.64 -8.26 -10.19
N ASN A 29 -11.24 -7.58 -11.18
CA ASN A 29 -12.69 -7.59 -11.33
C ASN A 29 -13.22 -8.92 -11.87
N GLU A 30 -12.37 -9.73 -12.52
CA GLU A 30 -12.79 -11.03 -13.06
C GLU A 30 -12.85 -12.09 -11.97
N SER A 31 -11.78 -12.24 -11.18
CA SER A 31 -11.70 -13.24 -10.11
C SER A 31 -12.20 -12.74 -8.74
N GLY A 32 -12.31 -11.43 -8.54
CA GLY A 32 -12.54 -10.82 -7.23
C GLY A 32 -11.36 -10.94 -6.27
N LYS A 33 -10.21 -11.45 -6.72
CA LYS A 33 -9.04 -11.70 -5.87
C LYS A 33 -8.18 -10.45 -5.73
N ALA A 34 -7.57 -10.29 -4.56
CA ALA A 34 -6.65 -9.20 -4.29
C ALA A 34 -5.32 -9.42 -5.04
N LEU A 35 -4.93 -8.44 -5.84
CA LEU A 35 -3.74 -8.45 -6.69
C LEU A 35 -2.50 -7.95 -5.93
N ALA A 36 -2.63 -6.81 -5.26
CA ALA A 36 -1.56 -6.15 -4.50
C ALA A 36 -2.16 -5.06 -3.61
N ASP A 37 -1.39 -4.65 -2.59
CA ASP A 37 -1.61 -3.39 -1.89
C ASP A 37 -0.59 -2.36 -2.40
N GLU A 38 -1.02 -1.12 -2.60
CA GLU A 38 -0.16 -0.02 -3.05
C GLU A 38 -0.23 1.17 -2.09
N LEU A 39 0.95 1.63 -1.66
CA LEU A 39 1.08 2.83 -0.85
C LEU A 39 1.23 4.05 -1.75
N CYS A 40 0.27 4.96 -1.63
CA CYS A 40 0.20 6.22 -2.35
C CYS A 40 0.44 7.40 -1.42
N ILE A 41 0.78 8.56 -1.98
CA ILE A 41 0.75 9.80 -1.19
C ILE A 41 -0.68 10.28 -0.98
N HIS A 42 -0.92 11.14 0.02
CA HIS A 42 -2.27 11.46 0.52
C HIS A 42 -3.26 12.09 -0.48
N ASP A 43 -2.78 12.63 -1.58
CA ASP A 43 -3.51 13.34 -2.62
C ASP A 43 -3.56 12.55 -3.93
N GLU A 44 -2.88 11.41 -3.97
CA GLU A 44 -2.87 10.50 -5.10
C GLU A 44 -4.08 9.57 -5.05
N LYS A 45 -4.70 9.40 -6.22
CA LYS A 45 -5.80 8.47 -6.45
C LYS A 45 -5.41 7.58 -7.62
N ILE A 46 -5.70 6.30 -7.50
CA ILE A 46 -5.53 5.34 -8.58
C ILE A 46 -6.78 5.44 -9.48
N SER A 47 -6.55 5.63 -10.78
CA SER A 47 -7.62 5.67 -11.77
C SER A 47 -7.93 4.26 -12.25
N GLU A 48 -9.19 3.84 -12.15
CA GLU A 48 -9.65 2.53 -12.61
C GLU A 48 -9.94 2.52 -14.12
N ASP A 49 -10.03 3.69 -14.75
CA ASP A 49 -10.36 3.86 -16.17
C ASP A 49 -9.19 3.59 -17.14
N CYS A 50 -7.98 3.39 -16.61
CA CYS A 50 -6.77 3.20 -17.40
C CYS A 50 -5.88 2.09 -16.81
N PRO A 51 -5.03 1.45 -17.63
CA PRO A 51 -4.04 0.51 -17.12
C PRO A 51 -3.15 1.15 -16.05
N HIS A 52 -2.88 0.42 -14.97
CA HIS A 52 -2.07 0.89 -13.86
C HIS A 52 -0.90 -0.06 -13.62
N THR A 53 0.32 0.47 -13.58
CA THR A 53 1.53 -0.35 -13.42
C THR A 53 2.04 -0.26 -11.99
N ILE A 54 2.12 -1.42 -11.33
CA ILE A 54 2.77 -1.58 -10.03
C ILE A 54 4.16 -2.20 -10.21
N PHE A 55 5.03 -2.00 -9.21
CA PHE A 55 6.40 -2.50 -9.24
C PHE A 55 6.95 -2.79 -7.84
N ASP A 56 7.84 -3.77 -7.76
CA ASP A 56 8.51 -4.12 -6.51
C ASP A 56 9.47 -2.98 -6.09
N PRO A 57 9.34 -2.42 -4.86
CA PRO A 57 10.14 -1.27 -4.44
C PRO A 57 11.63 -1.58 -4.21
N GLU A 58 12.01 -2.86 -4.07
CA GLU A 58 13.39 -3.32 -3.96
C GLU A 58 13.94 -3.76 -5.32
N ALA A 59 13.12 -4.45 -6.12
CA ALA A 59 13.47 -4.96 -7.44
C ALA A 59 12.66 -4.26 -8.54
N THR A 60 12.94 -2.98 -8.77
CA THR A 60 12.12 -2.07 -9.60
C THR A 60 11.91 -2.50 -11.06
N TRP A 61 12.72 -3.42 -11.58
CA TRP A 61 12.52 -4.02 -12.90
C TRP A 61 11.36 -5.03 -12.94
N LYS A 62 10.92 -5.55 -11.78
CA LYS A 62 9.75 -6.42 -11.65
C LYS A 62 8.51 -5.54 -11.63
N THR A 63 7.90 -5.39 -12.80
CA THR A 63 6.69 -4.59 -13.00
C THR A 63 5.53 -5.48 -13.40
N LYS A 64 4.32 -5.04 -13.10
CA LYS A 64 3.07 -5.67 -13.56
C LYS A 64 2.07 -4.58 -13.91
N THR A 65 1.56 -4.62 -15.13
CA THR A 65 0.45 -3.75 -15.54
C THR A 65 -0.87 -4.44 -15.26
N LEU A 66 -1.73 -3.76 -14.51
CA LEU A 66 -3.07 -4.19 -14.15
C LEU A 66 -4.08 -3.50 -15.08
N THR A 67 -5.07 -4.26 -15.51
CA THR A 67 -6.21 -3.82 -16.31
C THR A 67 -7.48 -4.42 -15.70
N ASN A 68 -8.62 -3.74 -15.85
CA ASN A 68 -9.90 -4.23 -15.31
C ASN A 68 -9.83 -4.57 -13.81
N PHE A 69 -9.44 -3.60 -12.99
CA PHE A 69 -9.29 -3.75 -11.55
C PHE A 69 -10.11 -2.70 -10.81
N THR A 70 -10.35 -2.94 -9.51
CA THR A 70 -10.91 -1.94 -8.59
C THR A 70 -9.89 -1.59 -7.52
N ALA A 71 -9.72 -0.30 -7.24
CA ALA A 71 -8.81 0.22 -6.22
C ALA A 71 -9.59 0.64 -4.96
N LYS A 72 -9.60 -0.22 -3.94
CA LYS A 72 -10.27 0.05 -2.67
C LYS A 72 -9.34 0.75 -1.68
N GLU A 73 -9.67 1.97 -1.28
CA GLU A 73 -8.97 2.66 -0.18
C GLU A 73 -9.22 1.91 1.15
N LEU A 74 -8.16 1.47 1.81
CA LEU A 74 -8.25 0.64 3.03
C LEU A 74 -8.39 1.47 4.31
N LEU A 75 -7.85 2.70 4.32
CA LEU A 75 -7.86 3.55 5.51
C LEU A 75 -9.19 4.30 5.61
N VAL A 76 -9.97 3.98 6.64
CA VAL A 76 -11.22 4.67 6.96
C VAL A 76 -11.05 5.56 8.21
N PRO A 77 -11.60 6.79 8.22
CA PRO A 77 -11.49 7.68 9.36
C PRO A 77 -12.33 7.17 10.54
N ILE A 78 -11.69 6.86 11.67
CA ILE A 78 -12.40 6.44 12.90
C ILE A 78 -12.80 7.65 13.75
N PHE A 79 -11.90 8.63 13.87
CA PHE A 79 -12.10 9.86 14.63
C PHE A 79 -11.77 11.08 13.78
N ARG A 80 -12.54 12.16 13.96
CA ARG A 80 -12.25 13.49 13.41
C ARG A 80 -12.48 14.53 14.50
N GLY A 81 -11.47 15.36 14.78
CA GLY A 81 -11.56 16.40 15.82
C GLY A 81 -11.90 15.87 17.22
N GLY A 82 -11.46 14.66 17.56
CA GLY A 82 -11.76 14.02 18.85
C GLY A 82 -13.13 13.32 18.92
N ALA A 83 -14.00 13.48 17.92
CA ALA A 83 -15.28 12.77 17.86
C ALA A 83 -15.17 11.49 17.02
N ARG A 84 -15.79 10.40 17.48
CA ARG A 84 -15.92 9.15 16.70
C ARG A 84 -16.88 9.39 15.54
N VAL A 85 -16.40 9.23 14.31
CA VAL A 85 -17.20 9.34 13.08
C VAL A 85 -17.49 7.98 12.42
N TYR A 86 -16.88 6.91 12.94
CA TYR A 86 -17.08 5.54 12.46
C TYR A 86 -18.12 4.80 13.31
N GLU A 87 -19.08 4.17 12.63
CA GLU A 87 -20.05 3.28 13.23
C GLU A 87 -19.41 1.92 13.48
N ILE A 88 -19.49 1.43 14.72
CA ILE A 88 -18.90 0.14 15.09
C ILE A 88 -19.85 -0.95 14.58
N PRO A 89 -19.40 -1.83 13.67
CA PRO A 89 -20.23 -2.92 13.18
C PRO A 89 -20.47 -3.97 14.29
N PRO A 90 -21.58 -4.72 14.23
CA PRO A 90 -21.81 -5.85 15.13
C PRO A 90 -20.78 -6.96 14.89
N LEU A 91 -20.56 -7.80 15.90
CA LEU A 91 -19.55 -8.86 15.87
C LEU A 91 -19.71 -9.81 14.67
N ASP A 92 -20.95 -10.19 14.34
CA ASP A 92 -21.22 -11.08 13.22
C ASP A 92 -20.83 -10.46 11.87
N ALA A 93 -21.00 -9.15 11.71
CA ALA A 93 -20.56 -8.43 10.52
C ALA A 93 -19.02 -8.37 10.43
N VAL A 94 -18.33 -8.18 11.57
CA VAL A 94 -16.85 -8.23 11.61
C VAL A 94 -16.35 -9.62 11.22
N ARG A 95 -16.99 -10.67 11.73
CA ARG A 95 -16.65 -12.07 11.39
C ARG A 95 -16.87 -12.36 9.91
N ALA A 96 -18.01 -11.98 9.36
CA ALA A 96 -18.32 -12.14 7.95
C ALA A 96 -17.31 -11.39 7.07
N TYR A 97 -17.03 -10.12 7.40
CA TYR A 97 -16.04 -9.31 6.69
C TYR A 97 -14.65 -9.96 6.70
N CYS A 98 -14.19 -10.48 7.84
CA CYS A 98 -12.91 -11.18 7.93
C CYS A 98 -12.87 -12.39 6.99
N ALA A 99 -13.92 -13.23 7.00
CA ALA A 99 -14.00 -14.39 6.13
C ALA A 99 -14.00 -14.00 4.64
N GLU A 100 -14.77 -12.98 4.25
CA GLU A 100 -14.79 -12.44 2.88
C GLU A 100 -13.41 -11.90 2.46
N GLN A 101 -12.72 -11.16 3.33
CA GLN A 101 -11.40 -10.62 3.02
C GLN A 101 -10.35 -11.72 2.89
N VAL A 102 -10.38 -12.76 3.73
CA VAL A 102 -9.49 -13.92 3.58
C VAL A 102 -9.79 -14.67 2.29
N GLU A 103 -11.07 -14.84 1.94
CA GLU A 103 -11.45 -15.51 0.69
C GLU A 103 -11.01 -14.71 -0.54
N SER A 104 -10.92 -13.38 -0.47
CA SER A 104 -10.38 -12.58 -1.56
C SER A 104 -8.88 -12.80 -1.83
N LEU A 105 -8.14 -13.50 -0.95
CA LEU A 105 -6.73 -13.79 -1.16
C LEU A 105 -6.54 -15.06 -2.02
N TRP A 106 -5.48 -15.06 -2.81
CA TRP A 106 -5.00 -16.22 -3.55
C TRP A 106 -4.57 -17.35 -2.61
N ASP A 107 -4.85 -18.60 -2.97
CA ASP A 107 -4.54 -19.77 -2.13
C ASP A 107 -3.04 -19.88 -1.84
N GLU A 108 -2.22 -19.44 -2.79
CA GLU A 108 -0.76 -19.35 -2.69
C GLU A 108 -0.28 -18.45 -1.57
N VAL A 109 -1.01 -17.39 -1.26
CA VAL A 109 -0.72 -16.46 -0.16
C VAL A 109 -1.22 -17.02 1.17
N LYS A 110 -2.24 -17.87 1.15
CA LYS A 110 -2.88 -18.46 2.36
C LYS A 110 -2.17 -19.70 2.90
N ARG A 111 -1.19 -20.27 2.18
CA ARG A 111 -0.49 -21.51 2.60
C ARG A 111 0.23 -21.33 3.94
N PHE A 112 0.20 -22.35 4.80
CA PHE A 112 0.97 -22.36 6.04
C PHE A 112 2.48 -22.58 5.80
N GLU A 113 2.81 -23.39 4.80
CA GLU A 113 4.19 -23.69 4.43
C GLU A 113 4.61 -22.85 3.21
N ASN A 114 5.68 -22.09 3.35
CA ASN A 114 6.28 -21.25 2.29
C ASN A 114 5.24 -20.46 1.47
N PRO A 115 4.43 -19.58 2.10
CA PRO A 115 3.44 -18.78 1.39
C PRO A 115 4.10 -17.87 0.36
N HIS A 116 3.41 -17.64 -0.75
CA HIS A 116 3.81 -16.61 -1.70
C HIS A 116 3.69 -15.24 -1.04
N LYS A 117 4.73 -14.41 -1.20
CA LYS A 117 4.76 -13.05 -0.66
C LYS A 117 3.66 -12.22 -1.33
N TYR A 118 2.74 -11.71 -0.54
CA TYR A 118 1.76 -10.73 -1.01
C TYR A 118 2.46 -9.42 -1.36
N TYR A 119 2.10 -8.83 -2.49
CA TYR A 119 2.75 -7.61 -2.99
C TYR A 119 2.26 -6.39 -2.21
N VAL A 120 3.22 -5.61 -1.72
CA VAL A 120 2.98 -4.33 -1.03
C VAL A 120 3.95 -3.32 -1.63
N ASP A 121 3.45 -2.61 -2.63
CA ASP A 121 4.25 -1.78 -3.52
C ASP A 121 4.14 -0.31 -3.17
N LEU A 122 5.06 0.50 -3.70
CA LEU A 122 5.01 1.95 -3.58
C LEU A 122 4.59 2.53 -4.93
N SER A 123 3.65 3.46 -4.91
CA SER A 123 3.41 4.33 -6.06
C SER A 123 4.71 5.02 -6.49
N GLN A 124 4.82 5.31 -7.78
CA GLN A 124 5.97 6.03 -8.33
C GLN A 124 6.23 7.33 -7.57
N ARG A 125 5.18 8.11 -7.28
CA ARG A 125 5.29 9.39 -6.55
C ARG A 125 5.86 9.19 -5.14
N LEU A 126 5.39 8.18 -4.39
CA LEU A 126 5.93 7.90 -3.05
C LEU A 126 7.37 7.39 -3.10
N TRP A 127 7.68 6.54 -4.08
CA TRP A 127 9.02 6.01 -4.31
C TRP A 127 10.02 7.15 -4.62
N ASP A 128 9.63 8.09 -5.48
CA ASP A 128 10.44 9.26 -5.85
C ASP A 128 10.70 10.15 -4.62
N VAL A 129 9.67 10.42 -3.81
CA VAL A 129 9.82 11.20 -2.56
C VAL A 129 10.79 10.53 -1.60
N LYS A 130 10.71 9.20 -1.46
CA LYS A 130 11.63 8.42 -0.61
C LYS A 130 13.07 8.55 -1.11
N HIS A 131 13.32 8.36 -2.40
CA HIS A 131 14.66 8.41 -2.98
C HIS A 131 15.24 9.83 -2.95
N ALA A 132 14.44 10.85 -3.28
CA ALA A 132 14.87 12.25 -3.18
C ALA A 132 15.32 12.62 -1.75
N LEU A 133 14.59 12.13 -0.73
CA LEU A 133 15.00 12.35 0.66
C LEU A 133 16.27 11.57 1.04
N LEU A 134 16.45 10.35 0.53
CA LEU A 134 17.68 9.58 0.76
C LEU A 134 18.89 10.27 0.13
N GLU A 135 18.80 10.67 -1.14
CA GLU A 135 19.89 11.35 -1.86
C GLU A 135 20.27 12.67 -1.18
N LYS A 136 19.27 13.48 -0.76
CA LYS A 136 19.53 14.72 -0.03
C LYS A 136 20.29 14.52 1.28
N ASN A 137 20.07 13.40 1.98
CA ASN A 137 20.74 13.11 3.25
C ASN A 137 22.09 12.42 3.08
N LYS A 138 22.39 11.83 1.90
CA LYS A 138 23.74 11.33 1.56
C LYS A 138 24.74 12.47 1.42
N GLN A 139 24.34 13.60 0.82
CA GLN A 139 25.21 14.76 0.60
C GLN A 139 25.67 15.48 1.90
N GLY A 140 25.14 15.08 3.07
CA GLY A 140 25.50 15.66 4.38
C GLY A 140 26.51 14.85 5.19
N LYS A 141 27.00 13.71 4.68
CA LYS A 141 28.06 12.92 5.30
C LYS A 141 29.16 12.69 4.27
N PRO A 142 30.35 13.29 4.41
CA PRO A 142 31.52 12.82 3.67
C PRO A 142 31.83 11.39 4.15
N ASP A 143 32.24 10.53 3.20
CA ASP A 143 32.79 9.21 3.48
C ASP A 143 34.01 9.28 4.43
#